data_AF-A0A2U3QY35-F1
#
_entry.id   AF-A0A2U3QY35-F1
#
_cell.length_a   1.000
_cell.length_b   1.000
_cell.length_c   1.000
_cell.angle_alpha   90.00
_cell.angle_beta   90.00
_cell.angle_gamma   90.00
#
_symmetry.space_group_name_H-M   'P 1'
#
loop_
_entity.id
_entity.type
_entity.pdbx_description
1 polymer ?
#
loop_
_entity_poly.entity_id
_entity_poly.type
_entity_poly.pdbx_seq_one_letter_code
_entity_poly.pdbx_strand_id
1 'polypeptide(L)'
;MKDVYYRSANNFLKLLSPIFNKFIKWGLIDKNPVIGIERHKVQLRDKYNQARNGEIYSSTSRGKNKLIRDFILITLLTAIRKNNVFKMRWKDIRFIEQIWYISDTKNRKP
;
A
#
# COMPACT_ATOMS: atom_id res chain seq x y z
N MET A 1 13.70 10.55 -14.85
CA MET A 1 14.15 9.19 -15.26
C MET A 1 15.15 8.60 -14.27
N LYS A 2 16.21 9.33 -13.85
CA LYS A 2 17.21 8.88 -12.86
C LYS A 2 16.64 8.42 -11.51
N ASP A 3 15.65 9.13 -10.95
CA ASP A 3 15.06 8.76 -9.64
C ASP A 3 14.32 7.42 -9.63
N VAL A 4 13.77 7.00 -10.77
CA VAL A 4 13.11 5.69 -10.90
C VAL A 4 14.15 4.58 -10.79
N TYR A 5 15.30 4.75 -11.46
CA TYR A 5 16.42 3.82 -11.40
C TYR A 5 17.03 3.76 -9.99
N TYR A 6 17.22 4.91 -9.34
CA TYR A 6 17.75 4.98 -7.96
C TYR A 6 16.82 4.31 -6.94
N ARG A 7 15.50 4.43 -7.11
CA ARG A 7 14.55 3.72 -6.25
C ARG A 7 14.68 2.20 -6.43
N SER A 8 14.81 1.72 -7.66
CA SER A 8 15.00 0.30 -7.97
C SER A 8 16.33 -0.23 -7.39
N ALA A 9 17.44 0.49 -7.59
CA ALA A 9 18.74 0.14 -7.02
C ALA A 9 18.71 0.07 -5.48
N ASN A 10 18.10 1.07 -4.83
CA ASN A 10 17.93 1.06 -3.37
C ASN A 10 17.04 -0.09 -2.88
N ASN A 11 15.99 -0.45 -3.62
CA ASN A 11 15.15 -1.60 -3.31
C ASN A 11 15.92 -2.92 -3.47
N PHE A 12 16.77 -3.03 -4.50
CA PHE A 12 17.64 -4.17 -4.68
C PHE A 12 18.60 -4.36 -3.49
N LEU A 13 19.26 -3.29 -3.04
CA LEU A 13 20.09 -3.34 -1.83
C LEU A 13 19.29 -3.72 -0.57
N LYS A 14 18.04 -3.23 -0.45
CA LYS A 14 17.14 -3.61 0.66
C LYS A 14 16.75 -5.08 0.63
N LEU A 15 16.66 -5.70 -0.55
CA LEU A 15 16.37 -7.12 -0.70
C LEU A 15 17.61 -7.98 -0.44
N LEU A 16 18.79 -7.57 -0.92
CA LEU A 16 20.03 -8.31 -0.71
C LEU A 16 20.46 -8.34 0.76
N SER A 17 20.29 -7.23 1.50
CA SER A 17 20.70 -7.16 2.90
C SER A 17 20.15 -8.31 3.77
N PRO A 18 18.83 -8.59 3.84
CA PRO A 18 18.31 -9.71 4.62
C PRO A 18 18.72 -11.09 4.07
N ILE A 19 18.96 -11.23 2.76
CA ILE A 19 19.45 -12.47 2.17
C ILE A 19 20.86 -12.79 2.69
N PHE A 20 21.78 -11.83 2.61
CA PHE A 20 23.13 -12.04 3.14
C PHE A 20 23.17 -12.18 4.66
N ASN A 21 22.28 -11.51 5.40
CA ASN A 21 22.12 -11.78 6.83
C ASN A 21 21.67 -13.24 7.10
N LYS A 22 20.85 -13.82 6.21
CA LYS A 22 20.49 -15.24 6.30
C LYS A 22 21.69 -16.15 6.01
N PHE A 23 22.56 -15.79 5.06
CA PHE A 23 23.79 -16.54 4.78
C PHE A 23 24.78 -16.51 5.95
N ILE A 24 24.92 -15.37 6.65
CA ILE A 24 25.68 -15.30 7.90
C ILE A 24 25.07 -16.23 8.95
N LYS A 25 23.74 -16.20 9.12
CA LYS A 25 23.06 -17.09 10.07
C LYS A 25 23.28 -18.57 9.77
N TRP A 26 23.53 -18.92 8.51
CA TRP A 26 23.87 -20.27 8.08
C TRP A 26 25.37 -20.58 8.12
N GLY A 27 26.21 -19.64 8.54
CA GLY A 27 27.66 -19.82 8.61
C GLY A 27 28.34 -19.92 7.24
N LEU A 28 27.70 -19.46 6.16
CA LEU A 28 28.27 -19.52 4.80
C LEU A 28 29.26 -18.39 4.53
N ILE A 29 29.08 -17.25 5.20
CA ILE A 29 29.92 -16.07 5.10
C ILE A 29 29.98 -15.37 6.46
N ASP A 30 31.05 -14.63 6.71
CA ASP A 30 31.25 -13.94 8.00
C ASP A 30 30.63 -12.53 8.02
N LYS A 31 30.54 -11.89 6.85
CA LYS A 31 30.10 -10.48 6.74
C LYS A 31 29.16 -10.26 5.58
N ASN A 32 28.19 -9.37 5.77
CA ASN A 32 27.22 -9.01 4.75
C ASN A 32 27.86 -7.97 3.81
N PRO A 33 28.03 -8.29 2.50
CA PRO A 33 28.70 -7.40 1.55
C PRO A 33 27.88 -6.13 1.23
N VAL A 34 26.60 -6.10 1.61
CA VAL A 34 25.73 -4.93 1.41
C VAL A 34 25.97 -3.85 2.49
N ILE A 35 26.60 -4.21 3.61
CA ILE A 35 26.90 -3.26 4.68
C ILE A 35 27.91 -2.22 4.18
N GLY A 36 27.59 -0.94 4.39
CA GLY A 36 28.44 0.18 3.99
C GLY A 36 28.19 0.72 2.58
N ILE A 37 27.34 0.06 1.77
CA ILE A 37 26.93 0.61 0.47
C ILE A 37 25.95 1.76 0.70
N GLU A 38 26.35 2.97 0.31
CA GLU A 38 25.49 4.15 0.39
C GLU A 38 24.29 4.04 -0.56
N ARG A 39 23.12 4.48 -0.08
CA ARG A 39 21.90 4.50 -0.87
C ARG A 39 21.80 5.82 -1.62
N HIS A 40 21.32 5.75 -2.85
CA HIS A 40 21.03 6.96 -3.62
C HIS A 40 19.97 7.81 -2.91
N LYS A 41 20.15 9.13 -2.87
CA LYS A 41 19.11 10.06 -2.43
C LYS A 41 17.98 10.04 -3.46
N VAL A 42 16.79 9.66 -3.03
CA VAL A 42 15.58 9.62 -3.87
C VAL A 42 14.61 10.63 -3.32
N GLN A 43 14.18 11.58 -4.14
CA GLN A 43 13.13 12.51 -3.75
C GLN A 43 11.82 11.72 -3.50
N LEU A 44 11.17 12.01 -2.37
CA LEU A 44 9.83 11.51 -2.13
C LEU A 44 8.91 12.19 -3.14
N ARG A 45 8.12 11.39 -3.87
CA ARG A 45 7.07 11.94 -4.71
C ARG A 45 6.01 12.49 -3.77
N ASP A 46 5.60 13.74 -4.02
CA ASP A 46 4.45 14.31 -3.34
C ASP A 46 3.22 13.43 -3.58
N LYS A 47 2.58 13.03 -2.48
CA LYS A 47 1.34 12.26 -2.47
C LYS A 47 0.24 13.09 -1.82
N TYR A 48 -0.13 14.19 -2.46
CA TYR A 48 -1.31 14.95 -2.09
C TYR A 48 -2.37 14.79 -3.18
N ASN A 49 -3.63 14.71 -2.77
CA ASN A 49 -4.75 14.91 -3.66
C ASN A 49 -5.10 16.40 -3.58
N GLN A 50 -4.85 17.15 -4.65
CA GLN A 50 -5.14 18.60 -4.72
C GLN A 50 -6.63 18.90 -4.84
N ALA A 51 -7.42 17.94 -5.33
CA ALA A 51 -8.86 18.08 -5.44
C ALA A 51 -9.47 18.19 -4.04
N ARG A 52 -10.30 19.21 -3.83
CA ARG A 52 -11.13 19.30 -2.63
C ARG A 52 -12.03 18.07 -2.59
N ASN A 53 -12.22 17.47 -1.42
CA ASN A 53 -13.02 16.24 -1.27
C ASN A 53 -14.36 16.31 -2.04
N GLY A 54 -15.05 17.46 -2.03
CA GLY A 54 -16.32 17.68 -2.74
C GLY A 54 -16.26 17.56 -4.28
N GLU A 55 -15.14 17.90 -4.92
CA GLU A 55 -14.97 17.76 -6.37
C GLU A 55 -14.81 16.29 -6.78
N ILE A 56 -14.10 15.50 -5.96
CA ILE A 56 -13.97 14.05 -6.16
C ILE A 56 -15.34 13.38 -5.98
N TYR A 57 -16.10 13.77 -4.95
CA TYR A 57 -17.45 13.23 -4.73
C TYR A 57 -18.40 13.54 -5.89
N SER A 58 -18.45 14.80 -6.33
CA SER A 58 -19.37 15.25 -7.39
C SER A 58 -19.02 14.69 -8.78
N SER A 59 -17.75 14.48 -9.09
CA SER A 59 -17.32 13.83 -10.33
C SER A 59 -17.58 12.33 -10.30
N THR A 60 -17.31 11.67 -9.16
CA THR A 60 -17.55 10.24 -8.97
C THR A 60 -19.05 9.92 -9.06
N SER A 61 -19.91 10.72 -8.43
CA SER A 61 -21.36 10.48 -8.41
C SER A 61 -22.02 10.50 -9.79
N ARG A 62 -21.45 11.26 -10.74
CA ARG A 62 -21.90 11.35 -12.14
C ARG A 62 -21.36 10.22 -13.03
N GLY A 63 -20.49 9.35 -12.49
CA GLY A 63 -19.91 8.24 -13.25
C GLY A 63 -20.97 7.24 -13.74
N LYS A 64 -20.91 6.87 -15.03
CA LYS A 64 -21.86 5.93 -15.65
C LYS A 64 -21.75 4.49 -15.10
N ASN A 65 -20.55 4.09 -14.66
CA ASN A 65 -20.34 2.75 -14.11
C ASN A 65 -20.64 2.74 -12.60
N LYS A 66 -21.79 2.17 -12.26
CA LYS A 66 -22.29 2.07 -10.88
C LYS A 66 -21.30 1.35 -9.95
N LEU A 67 -20.69 0.25 -10.40
CA LEU A 67 -19.74 -0.51 -9.57
C LEU A 67 -18.49 0.30 -9.24
N ILE A 68 -17.90 0.98 -10.23
CA ILE A 68 -16.72 1.82 -10.02
C ILE A 68 -17.07 3.00 -9.10
N ARG A 69 -18.22 3.63 -9.33
CA ARG A 69 -18.72 4.72 -8.48
C ARG A 69 -18.87 4.28 -7.03
N ASP A 70 -19.63 3.20 -6.79
CA ASP A 70 -19.92 2.72 -5.44
C ASP A 70 -18.62 2.27 -4.74
N PHE A 71 -17.70 1.64 -5.47
CA PHE A 71 -16.37 1.28 -4.98
C PHE A 71 -15.53 2.49 -4.53
N ILE A 72 -15.47 3.55 -5.35
CA ILE A 72 -14.74 4.77 -5.01
C ILE A 72 -15.38 5.45 -3.80
N LEU A 73 -16.71 5.54 -3.75
CA LEU A 73 -17.43 6.15 -2.64
C LEU A 73 -17.20 5.39 -1.33
N ILE A 74 -17.30 4.06 -1.32
CA ILE A 74 -17.02 3.24 -0.13
C ILE A 74 -15.57 3.45 0.32
N THR A 75 -14.61 3.45 -0.60
CA THR A 75 -13.19 3.65 -0.29
C THR A 75 -12.94 5.03 0.32
N LEU A 76 -13.60 6.08 -0.20
CA LEU A 76 -13.44 7.46 0.24
C LEU A 76 -14.12 7.72 1.59
N LEU A 77 -15.32 7.15 1.81
CA LEU A 77 -16.09 7.32 3.05
C LEU A 77 -15.51 6.55 4.24
N THR A 78 -14.90 5.39 3.98
CA THR A 78 -14.39 4.51 5.06
C THR A 78 -12.87 4.61 5.27
N ALA A 79 -12.15 5.23 4.33
CA ALA A 79 -10.68 5.26 4.30
C ALA A 79 -10.01 3.86 4.37
N ILE A 80 -10.76 2.81 4.03
CA ILE A 80 -10.27 1.43 4.01
C ILE A 80 -9.37 1.19 2.80
N ARG A 81 -8.36 0.34 2.94
CA ARG A 81 -7.45 0.00 1.83
C ARG A 81 -8.22 -0.63 0.67
N LYS A 82 -7.90 -0.19 -0.56
CA LYS A 82 -8.46 -0.71 -1.83
C LYS A 82 -8.72 -2.22 -1.84
N ASN A 83 -7.71 -3.02 -1.47
CA ASN A 83 -7.81 -4.49 -1.50
C ASN A 83 -8.78 -5.05 -0.47
N ASN A 84 -9.00 -4.37 0.65
CA ASN A 84 -9.99 -4.79 1.65
C ASN A 84 -11.41 -4.51 1.12
N VAL A 85 -11.62 -3.36 0.46
CA VAL A 85 -12.89 -3.06 -0.21
C VAL A 85 -13.20 -4.08 -1.31
N PHE A 86 -12.19 -4.49 -2.09
CA PHE A 86 -12.35 -5.55 -3.09
C PHE A 86 -12.72 -6.92 -2.50
N LYS A 87 -12.32 -7.20 -1.26
CA LYS A 87 -12.62 -8.45 -0.57
C LYS A 87 -13.91 -8.40 0.24
N MET A 88 -14.63 -7.27 0.26
CA MET A 88 -15.84 -7.07 1.03
C MET A 88 -16.91 -8.12 0.70
N ARG A 89 -17.61 -8.61 1.72
CA ARG A 89 -18.76 -9.52 1.56
C ARG A 89 -19.90 -9.05 2.44
N TRP A 90 -21.13 -9.29 1.99
CA TRP A 90 -22.34 -8.95 2.76
C TRP A 90 -22.36 -9.56 4.17
N LYS A 91 -21.84 -10.80 4.32
CA LYS A 91 -21.75 -11.48 5.62
C LYS A 91 -20.85 -10.77 6.65
N ASP A 92 -19.98 -9.88 6.20
CA ASP A 92 -19.05 -9.14 7.05
C ASP A 92 -19.66 -7.79 7.50
N ILE A 93 -20.87 -7.45 7.06
CA ILE A 93 -21.57 -6.20 7.38
C ILE A 93 -22.75 -6.48 8.29
N ARG A 94 -22.77 -5.82 9.45
CA ARG A 94 -23.91 -5.80 10.37
C ARG A 94 -24.60 -4.45 10.24
N PHE A 95 -25.69 -4.43 9.47
CA PHE A 95 -26.40 -3.18 9.16
C PHE A 95 -27.03 -2.49 10.37
N ILE A 96 -27.56 -3.27 11.32
CA ILE A 96 -28.19 -2.73 12.54
C ILE A 96 -27.15 -1.99 13.39
N GLU A 97 -25.99 -2.61 13.58
CA GLU A 97 -24.88 -2.05 14.36
C GLU A 97 -24.05 -1.03 13.57
N GLN A 98 -24.30 -0.90 12.26
CA GLN A 98 -23.53 -0.08 11.33
C GLN A 98 -22.03 -0.43 11.31
N ILE A 99 -21.70 -1.71 11.55
CA ILE A 99 -20.33 -2.22 11.60
C ILE A 99 -20.03 -3.00 10.34
N TRP A 100 -18.87 -2.70 9.74
CA TRP A 100 -18.25 -3.55 8.74
C TRP A 100 -16.97 -4.17 9.33
N TYR A 101 -16.95 -5.49 9.45
CA TYR A 101 -15.80 -6.26 9.93
C TYR A 101 -14.82 -6.59 8.80
N ILE A 102 -13.51 -6.39 9.04
CA ILE A 102 -12.45 -6.64 8.05
C ILE A 102 -11.53 -7.73 8.59
N SER A 103 -11.76 -8.97 8.18
CA SER A 103 -11.08 -10.15 8.71
C SER A 103 -9.59 -10.25 8.38
N ASP A 104 -9.14 -9.66 7.28
CA ASP A 104 -7.79 -9.90 6.73
C ASP A 104 -7.07 -8.58 6.46
N THR A 105 -6.54 -7.96 7.53
CA THR A 105 -5.71 -6.76 7.40
C THR A 105 -4.24 -7.13 7.17
N LYS A 106 -3.54 -6.32 6.38
CA LYS A 106 -2.10 -6.48 6.08
C LYS A 106 -1.21 -6.62 7.33
N ASN A 107 -1.69 -6.18 8.50
CA ASN A 107 -0.95 -6.21 9.77
C ASN A 107 -1.57 -7.19 10.80
N ARG A 108 -2.44 -8.12 10.38
CA ARG A 108 -3.06 -9.17 11.22
C ARG A 108 -3.79 -8.68 12.48
N LYS A 109 -4.33 -7.46 12.46
CA LYS A 109 -5.25 -6.96 13.51
C LYS A 109 -6.50 -6.36 12.86
N PRO A 110 -7.71 -6.80 13.23
CA PRO A 110 -8.94 -6.15 12.78
C PRO A 110 -8.98 -4.68 13.20
#